data_AF-A0A0W0TT45-F1
#
_entry.id   AF-A0A0W0TT45-F1
#
_cell.length_a   1.000
_cell.length_b   1.000
_cell.length_c   1.000
_cell.angle_alpha   90.00
_cell.angle_beta   90.00
_cell.angle_gamma   90.00
#
_symmetry.space_group_name_H-M   'P 1'
#
loop_
_entity.id
_entity.type
_entity.pdbx_description
1 polymer ?
#
loop_
_entity_poly.entity_id
_entity_poly.type
_entity_poly.pdbx_seq_one_letter_code
_entity_poly.pdbx_strand_id
1 'polypeptide(L)' 'MALISNKSQNAKQKIKAQIDTAVLEEIQSYCAWAGVEMDFFFEEAARFVFAKDKEWKAHNRKPGRRGRKPAAQRDTHSA' A
#
# COMPACT_ATOMS: atom_id res chain seq x y z
N MET A 1 -5.61 26.67 21.54
CA MET A 1 -6.32 26.11 20.36
C MET A 1 -5.31 25.31 19.57
N ALA A 2 -5.51 24.00 19.43
CA ALA A 2 -4.59 23.16 18.66
C ALA A 2 -4.92 23.30 17.17
N LEU A 3 -3.92 23.71 16.38
CA LEU A 3 -3.99 23.80 14.93
C LEU A 3 -4.07 22.38 14.34
N ILE A 4 -5.05 22.22 13.46
CA ILE A 4 -5.43 20.98 12.79
C ILE A 4 -4.20 20.33 12.15
N SER A 5 -3.97 19.06 12.49
CA SER A 5 -2.88 18.23 11.94
C SER A 5 -2.94 18.26 10.41
N ASN A 6 -1.88 18.78 9.80
CA ASN A 6 -1.70 18.84 8.37
C ASN A 6 -1.83 17.42 7.80
N LYS A 7 -2.89 17.16 7.03
CA LYS A 7 -3.07 15.90 6.30
C LYS A 7 -1.78 15.60 5.57
N SER A 8 -1.09 14.55 6.00
CA SER A 8 0.12 14.00 5.38
C SER A 8 -0.03 14.05 3.87
N GLN A 9 0.65 15.01 3.23
CA GLN A 9 0.93 14.94 1.81
C GLN A 9 1.74 13.66 1.65
N ASN A 10 1.11 12.57 1.22
CA ASN A 10 1.83 11.34 0.93
C ASN A 10 2.96 11.68 -0.03
N ALA A 11 4.18 11.43 0.39
CA ALA A 11 5.36 11.75 -0.38
C ALA A 11 5.34 10.94 -1.67
N LYS A 12 4.96 11.59 -2.78
CA LYS A 12 5.02 10.99 -4.11
C LYS A 12 6.49 10.90 -4.53
N GLN A 13 6.90 9.71 -4.95
CA GLN A 13 8.25 9.49 -5.48
C GLN A 13 8.20 9.37 -7.00
N LYS A 14 9.15 10.01 -7.69
CA LYS A 14 9.31 9.83 -9.13
C LYS A 14 9.99 8.49 -9.40
N ILE A 15 9.38 7.69 -10.26
CA ILE A 15 9.91 6.39 -10.69
C ILE A 15 10.31 6.52 -12.16
N LYS A 16 11.48 5.97 -12.52
CA LYS A 16 11.90 5.82 -13.91
C LYS A 16 11.78 4.35 -14.30
N ALA A 17 10.90 4.04 -15.24
CA ALA A 17 10.67 2.69 -15.73
C ALA A 17 10.71 2.65 -17.26
N GLN A 18 11.02 1.48 -17.81
CA GLN A 18 10.87 1.20 -19.24
C GLN A 18 9.61 0.36 -19.42
N ILE A 19 8.82 0.71 -20.44
CA ILE A 19 7.56 0.05 -20.79
C ILE A 19 7.49 -0.08 -22.30
N ASP A 20 6.83 -1.13 -22.77
CA ASP A 20 6.54 -1.31 -24.19
C ASP A 20 5.70 -0.13 -24.72
N THR A 21 6.02 0.33 -25.93
CA THR A 21 5.37 1.49 -26.53
C THR A 21 3.87 1.27 -26.75
N ALA A 22 3.47 0.09 -27.23
CA ALA A 22 2.06 -0.20 -27.50
C ALA A 22 1.24 -0.20 -26.20
N VAL A 23 1.81 -0.77 -25.13
CA VAL A 23 1.17 -0.77 -23.81
C VAL A 23 1.05 0.65 -23.25
N LEU A 24 2.08 1.49 -23.43
CA LEU A 24 2.02 2.87 -22.98
C LEU A 24 0.94 3.68 -23.70
N GLU A 25 0.79 3.50 -25.01
CA GLU A 25 -0.26 4.16 -25.81
C GLU A 25 -1.67 3.75 -25.36
N GLU A 26 -1.88 2.46 -25.05
CA GLU A 26 -3.15 1.98 -24.53
C GLU A 26 -3.47 2.57 -23.16
N ILE A 27 -2.48 2.62 -22.25
CA ILE A 27 -2.65 3.25 -20.94
C ILE A 27 -2.97 4.74 -21.09
N GLN A 28 -2.27 5.46 -21.96
CA GLN A 28 -2.54 6.88 -22.20
C GLN A 28 -3.97 7.11 -22.73
N SER A 29 -4.40 6.29 -23.69
CA SER A 29 -5.74 6.34 -24.25
C SER A 29 -6.81 6.08 -23.19
N TYR A 30 -6.60 5.08 -22.33
CA TYR A 30 -7.47 4.78 -21.20
C TYR A 30 -7.55 5.94 -20.21
N CYS A 31 -6.40 6.48 -19.81
CA CYS A 31 -6.31 7.62 -18.88
C CYS A 31 -7.05 8.84 -19.42
N ALA A 32 -6.92 9.13 -20.72
CA ALA A 32 -7.63 10.22 -21.38
C ALA A 32 -9.16 9.99 -21.41
N TRP A 33 -9.61 8.77 -21.72
CA TRP A 33 -11.03 8.42 -21.74
C TRP A 33 -11.67 8.47 -20.34
N ALA A 34 -10.97 7.95 -19.33
CA ALA A 34 -11.47 7.89 -17.95
C ALA A 34 -11.26 9.19 -17.17
N GLY A 35 -10.49 10.15 -17.70
CA GLY A 35 -10.16 11.40 -17.02
C GLY A 35 -9.29 11.20 -15.78
N VAL A 36 -8.36 10.23 -15.82
CA VAL A 36 -7.47 9.90 -14.71
C VAL A 36 -6.01 10.17 -15.05
N GLU A 37 -5.24 10.54 -14.03
CA GLU A 37 -3.80 10.75 -14.16
C GLU A 37 -3.04 9.42 -14.23
N MET A 38 -1.93 9.42 -14.98
CA MET A 38 -1.06 8.26 -15.14
C MET A 38 -0.53 7.72 -13.80
N ASP A 39 -0.15 8.62 -12.88
CA ASP A 39 0.29 8.26 -11.53
C ASP A 39 -0.80 7.49 -10.77
N PHE A 40 -2.05 7.94 -10.89
CA PHE A 40 -3.19 7.30 -10.23
C PHE A 40 -3.48 5.92 -10.81
N PHE A 41 -3.41 5.79 -12.14
CA PHE A 41 -3.54 4.51 -12.83
C PHE A 41 -2.53 3.49 -12.31
N PHE A 42 -1.25 3.85 -12.23
CA PHE A 42 -0.22 2.94 -11.75
C PHE A 42 -0.37 2.59 -10.26
N GLU A 43 -0.77 3.55 -9.41
CA GLU A 43 -1.06 3.27 -8.02
C GLU A 43 -2.21 2.27 -7.85
N GLU A 44 -3.32 2.45 -8.57
CA GLU A 44 -4.47 1.55 -8.50
C GLU A 44 -4.17 0.18 -9.11
N ALA A 45 -3.46 0.13 -10.25
CA ALA A 45 -3.02 -1.12 -10.85
C ALA A 45 -2.11 -1.90 -9.88
N ALA A 46 -1.16 -1.23 -9.23
CA ALA A 46 -0.31 -1.85 -8.23
C ALA A 46 -1.11 -2.35 -7.01
N ARG A 47 -2.05 -1.55 -6.49
CA ARG A 47 -2.95 -1.95 -5.39
C ARG A 47 -3.77 -3.19 -5.77
N PHE A 48 -4.28 -3.23 -7.01
CA PHE A 48 -5.02 -4.38 -7.52
C PHE A 48 -4.14 -5.64 -7.58
N VAL A 49 -2.93 -5.53 -8.13
CA VAL A 49 -1.96 -6.63 -8.17
C VAL A 49 -1.67 -7.12 -6.76
N PHE A 50 -1.31 -6.24 -5.82
CA PHE A 50 -1.04 -6.61 -4.43
C PHE A 50 -2.25 -7.27 -3.74
N ALA A 51 -3.46 -6.85 -4.11
CA ALA A 51 -4.70 -7.39 -3.57
C ALA A 51 -5.11 -8.73 -4.20
N LYS A 52 -4.55 -9.14 -5.35
CA LYS A 52 -4.92 -10.39 -6.03
C LYS A 52 -3.81 -11.43 -6.01
N ASP A 53 -2.56 -11.00 -5.97
CA ASP A 53 -1.40 -11.88 -5.92
C ASP A 53 -1.32 -12.60 -4.56
N LYS A 54 -1.53 -13.92 -4.58
CA LYS A 54 -1.50 -14.78 -3.40
C LYS A 54 -0.08 -14.97 -2.87
N GLU A 55 0.91 -15.03 -3.76
CA GLU A 55 2.32 -15.20 -3.40
C GLU A 55 2.85 -13.94 -2.76
N TRP A 56 2.56 -12.77 -3.34
CA TRP A 56 2.88 -11.49 -2.73
C TRP A 56 2.27 -11.35 -1.33
N LYS A 57 1.00 -11.73 -1.16
CA LYS A 57 0.36 -11.72 0.16
C LYS A 57 0.99 -12.68 1.16
N ALA A 58 1.40 -13.86 0.71
CA ALA A 58 2.09 -14.84 1.56
C ALA A 58 3.49 -14.34 1.96
N HIS A 59 4.23 -13.76 1.01
CA HIS A 59 5.53 -13.15 1.23
C HIS A 59 5.45 -11.96 2.21
N ASN A 60 4.46 -11.09 2.04
CA ASN A 60 4.27 -9.92 2.90
C ASN A 60 3.64 -10.26 4.27
N ARG A 61 3.05 -11.46 4.41
CA ARG A 61 2.73 -12.07 5.71
C ARG A 61 4.01 -12.57 6.37
N LYS A 62 4.85 -11.66 6.86
CA LYS A 62 5.89 -12.03 7.83
C LYS A 62 5.23 -12.71 9.04
N PRO A 63 5.69 -13.89 9.48
CA PRO A 63 5.22 -14.53 10.71
C PRO A 63 5.81 -13.79 11.93
N GLY A 64 5.25 -12.63 12.28
CA GLY A 64 5.81 -11.80 13.37
C GLY A 64 4.85 -10.84 14.07
N ARG A 65 3.59 -10.75 13.63
CA ARG A 65 2.56 -9.98 14.34
C ARG A 65 1.32 -10.83 14.64
N ARG A 66 1.52 -12.04 15.17
CA ARG A 66 0.50 -12.54 16.12
C ARG A 66 0.67 -11.68 17.35
N GLY A 67 -0.39 -10.97 17.74
CA GLY A 67 -0.39 -10.12 18.91
C GLY A 67 0.31 -10.82 20.07
N ARG A 68 1.32 -10.15 20.64
CA ARG A 68 1.82 -10.47 21.97
C ARG A 68 0.58 -10.38 22.86
N LYS A 69 -0.05 -11.52 23.19
CA LYS A 69 -0.98 -11.57 24.31
C LYS A 69 -0.20 -10.97 25.48
N PRO A 70 -0.73 -9.94 26.18
CA PRO A 70 -0.06 -9.45 27.37
C PRO A 70 0.16 -10.65 28.30
N ALA A 71 1.40 -10.80 28.75
CA ALA A 71 1.78 -11.86 29.65
C ALA A 71 0.81 -11.82 30.84
N ALA A 72 0.15 -12.95 31.11
CA ALA A 72 -0.68 -13.10 32.29
C ALA A 72 0.16 -12.72 33.51
N GLN A 73 -0.24 -11.64 34.16
CA GLN A 73 0.31 -11.17 35.42
C GLN A 73 0.13 -12.31 36.41
N ARG A 74 1.23 -12.98 36.78
CA ARG A 74 1.21 -13.93 37.89
C ARG A 74 1.08 -13.08 39.14
N ASP A 75 -0.12 -13.05 39.70
CA ASP A 75 -0.35 -12.53 41.03
C ASP A 75 0.49 -13.36 42.01
N THR A 76 1.60 -12.77 42.46
CA THR A 76 2.27 -13.21 43.68
C THR A 76 1.40 -12.73 44.85
N HIS A 77 0.49 -13.58 45.30
CA HIS A 77 -0.10 -13.43 46.63
C HIS A 77 0.69 -14.28 47.63
N SER A 78 1.37 -13.53 48.49
CA SER A 78 1.72 -13.78 49.88
C SER A 78 1.34 -15.12 50.50
N ALA A 79 2.34 -15.71 51.15
CA ALA A 79 2.18 -16.42 52.42
C ALA A 79 3.19 -15.82 53.41
#